data_AF-A0A1H4UZT0-F1
#
_entry.id   AF-A0A1H4UZT0-F1
#
_cell.length_a   1.000
_cell.length_b   1.000
_cell.length_c   1.000
_cell.angle_alpha   90.00
_cell.angle_beta   90.00
_cell.angle_gamma   90.00
#
_symmetry.space_group_name_H-M   'P 1'
#
loop_
_entity.id
_entity.type
_entity.pdbx_description
1 polymer ?
#
loop_
_entity_poly.entity_id
_entity_poly.type
_entity_poly.pdbx_seq_one_letter_code
_entity_poly.pdbx_strand_id
1 'polypeptide(L)'
;MQGNFPSHFPAHFAACGARTRSGTACRAPAMSNGRCRMHGGLSSGPPPGNQNALKHGQYSAEAIATRRRARALVRQMRATIAAMK
;
A
#
# COMPACT_ATOMS: atom_id res chain seq x y z
N MET A 1 7.41 28.43 -27.35
CA MET A 1 8.39 27.64 -26.57
C MET A 1 7.61 26.63 -25.74
N GLN A 2 7.36 25.44 -26.29
CA GLN A 2 6.72 24.35 -25.55
C GLN A 2 7.82 23.66 -24.75
N GLY A 3 8.05 24.17 -23.54
CA GLY A 3 9.02 23.59 -22.62
C GLY A 3 8.53 22.23 -22.16
N ASN A 4 9.22 21.19 -22.61
CA ASN A 4 9.06 19.81 -22.16
C ASN A 4 9.46 19.74 -20.68
N PHE A 5 8.50 19.87 -19.75
CA PHE A 5 8.77 19.84 -18.32
C PHE A 5 9.09 18.40 -17.86
N PRO A 6 10.30 18.11 -17.36
CA PRO A 6 10.63 16.81 -16.81
C PRO A 6 9.78 16.57 -15.56
N SER A 7 9.01 15.50 -15.54
CA SER A 7 8.07 15.12 -14.47
C SER A 7 8.74 14.64 -13.17
N HIS A 8 9.98 15.07 -12.90
CA HIS A 8 10.76 14.64 -11.73
C HIS A 8 11.22 15.85 -10.91
N PHE A 9 10.26 16.56 -10.30
CA PHE A 9 10.58 17.53 -9.25
C PHE A 9 10.89 16.75 -7.95
N PRO A 10 12.05 16.96 -7.31
CA PRO A 10 12.39 16.27 -6.08
C PRO A 10 11.37 16.59 -4.98
N ALA A 11 10.95 15.60 -4.21
CA ALA A 11 9.95 15.69 -3.13
C ALA A 11 10.25 16.73 -2.02
N HIS A 12 11.40 17.43 -2.10
CA HIS A 12 11.87 18.42 -1.14
C HIS A 12 11.04 19.71 -1.10
N PHE A 13 10.25 20.05 -2.13
CA PHE A 13 9.34 21.22 -2.14
C PHE A 13 7.90 20.89 -1.69
N ALA A 14 7.54 19.61 -1.53
CA ALA A 14 6.19 19.24 -1.12
C ALA A 14 6.03 19.39 0.41
N ALA A 15 4.87 19.88 0.86
CA ALA A 15 4.52 19.88 2.28
C ALA A 15 4.00 18.49 2.69
N CYS A 16 4.27 18.08 3.93
CA CYS A 16 3.85 16.78 4.46
C CYS A 16 2.33 16.53 4.43
N GLY A 17 1.52 17.57 4.66
CA GLY A 17 0.06 17.51 4.59
C GLY A 17 -0.61 16.60 5.62
N ALA A 18 0.11 15.98 6.55
CA ALA A 18 -0.48 15.15 7.61
C ALA A 18 -1.30 16.01 8.58
N ARG A 19 -2.41 15.48 9.09
CA ARG A 19 -3.25 16.20 10.06
C ARG A 19 -2.51 16.32 11.39
N THR A 20 -2.27 17.55 11.82
CA THR A 20 -1.65 17.85 13.13
C THR A 20 -2.67 17.67 14.27
N ARG A 21 -2.20 17.65 15.51
CA ARG A 21 -3.08 17.61 16.71
C ARG A 21 -4.05 18.78 16.77
N SER A 22 -3.67 19.94 16.24
CA SER A 22 -4.51 21.14 16.14
C SER A 22 -5.52 21.08 14.97
N GLY A 23 -5.60 19.97 14.23
CA GLY A 23 -6.55 19.76 13.15
C GLY A 23 -6.14 20.36 11.79
N THR A 24 -5.04 21.11 11.73
CA THR A 24 -4.53 21.72 10.48
C THR A 24 -3.54 20.80 9.76
N ALA A 25 -3.35 21.02 8.46
CA ALA A 25 -2.37 20.28 7.67
C ALA A 25 -0.92 20.65 8.03
N CYS A 26 -0.05 19.65 8.11
CA CYS A 26 1.37 19.84 8.41
C CYS A 26 2.09 20.53 7.25
N ARG A 27 2.73 21.66 7.55
CA ARG A 27 3.49 22.49 6.61
C ARG A 27 4.99 22.17 6.57
N ALA A 28 5.45 21.20 7.36
CA ALA A 28 6.85 20.79 7.34
C ALA A 28 7.21 20.15 5.99
N PRO A 29 8.48 20.28 5.55
CA PRO A 29 8.92 19.68 4.29
C PRO A 29 8.73 18.16 4.31
N ALA A 30 8.20 17.64 3.21
CA ALA A 30 8.05 16.22 2.99
C ALA A 30 9.42 15.60 2.66
N MET A 31 9.61 14.36 3.13
CA MET A 31 10.72 13.51 2.72
C MET A 31 10.35 12.78 1.42
N SER A 32 11.22 11.90 0.93
CA SER A 32 10.97 11.09 -0.28
C SER A 32 9.67 10.29 -0.23
N ASN A 33 9.19 9.92 0.97
CA ASN A 33 7.93 9.19 1.17
C ASN A 33 6.68 10.10 1.28
N GLY A 34 6.82 11.41 1.05
CA GLY A 34 5.72 12.38 1.11
C GLY A 34 5.33 12.83 2.52
N ARG A 35 5.99 12.35 3.58
CA ARG A 35 5.73 12.76 4.97
C ARG A 35 6.95 13.43 5.59
N CYS A 36 6.74 14.34 6.55
CA CYS A 36 7.85 14.94 7.28
C CYS A 36 8.39 13.97 8.34
N ARG A 37 9.60 14.26 8.84
CA ARG A 37 10.26 13.52 9.93
C ARG A 37 9.34 13.18 11.11
N MET A 38 8.45 14.10 11.47
CA MET A 38 7.54 13.97 12.63
C MET A 38 6.26 13.17 12.33
N HIS A 39 5.87 13.01 11.06
CA HIS A 39 4.64 12.32 10.64
C HIS A 39 4.90 11.05 9.83
N GLY A 40 5.98 10.33 10.17
CA GLY A 40 6.32 9.06 9.53
C GLY A 40 7.30 9.16 8.36
N GLY A 41 7.94 10.32 8.14
CA GLY A 41 8.95 10.51 7.10
C GLY A 41 10.14 9.56 7.20
N LEU A 42 10.51 9.18 8.43
CA LEU A 42 11.59 8.20 8.70
C LEU A 42 11.13 6.75 8.57
N SER A 43 9.82 6.51 8.51
CA SER A 43 9.26 5.17 8.40
C SER A 43 9.16 4.80 6.92
N SER A 44 10.28 4.37 6.34
CA SER A 44 10.35 3.88 4.95
C SER A 44 9.70 2.50 4.72
N GLY A 45 9.07 1.95 5.76
CA GLY A 45 8.56 0.59 5.75
C GLY A 45 9.67 -0.46 5.89
N PRO A 46 9.29 -1.74 6.01
CA PRO A 46 10.24 -2.84 6.08
C PRO A 46 10.98 -3.02 4.74
N PRO A 47 12.23 -3.51 4.76
CA PRO A 47 12.94 -3.83 3.53
C PRO A 47 12.22 -4.95 2.75
N PRO A 48 12.39 -5.02 1.42
CA PRO A 48 11.86 -6.12 0.62
C PRO A 48 12.39 -7.46 1.16
N GLY A 49 11.51 -8.45 1.30
CA GLY A 49 11.86 -9.76 1.85
C GLY A 49 11.93 -9.82 3.38
N ASN A 50 11.52 -8.78 4.11
CA ASN A 50 11.48 -8.83 5.57
C ASN A 50 10.52 -9.91 6.09
N GLN A 51 11.09 -10.94 6.72
CA GLN A 51 10.33 -12.02 7.36
C GLN A 51 9.98 -11.72 8.84
N ASN A 52 10.56 -10.69 9.46
CA ASN A 52 10.29 -10.36 10.87
C ASN A 52 8.85 -9.86 11.10
N ALA A 53 8.21 -9.32 10.06
CA ALA A 53 6.80 -8.93 10.09
C ALA A 53 5.84 -10.11 9.88
N LEU A 54 6.34 -11.27 9.45
CA LEU A 54 5.53 -12.46 9.18
C LEU A 54 5.18 -13.13 10.51
N LYS A 55 3.90 -13.09 10.89
CA LYS A 55 3.42 -13.73 12.13
C LYS A 55 3.00 -15.18 11.92
N HIS A 56 2.09 -15.42 10.99
CA HIS A 56 1.46 -16.73 10.77
C HIS A 56 1.27 -17.07 9.28
N GLY A 57 1.85 -16.29 8.36
CA GLY A 57 1.82 -16.57 6.91
C GLY A 57 0.47 -16.44 6.19
N GLN A 58 -0.68 -16.41 6.89
CA GLN A 58 -2.02 -16.36 6.27
C GLN A 58 -2.29 -15.20 5.30
N TYR A 59 -1.55 -14.09 5.45
CA TYR A 59 -1.63 -12.91 4.58
C TYR A 59 -0.49 -12.84 3.55
N SER A 60 0.32 -13.90 3.42
CA SER A 60 1.29 -13.99 2.33
C SER A 60 0.57 -13.98 0.99
N ALA A 61 1.24 -13.50 -0.05
CA ALA A 61 0.70 -13.48 -1.41
C ALA A 61 0.28 -14.89 -1.86
N GLU A 62 1.09 -15.90 -1.52
CA GLU A 62 0.81 -17.31 -1.79
C GLU A 62 -0.44 -17.81 -1.06
N ALA A 63 -0.55 -17.59 0.26
CA ALA A 63 -1.71 -18.02 1.04
C ALA A 63 -3.01 -17.35 0.57
N ILE A 64 -2.93 -16.08 0.18
CA ILE A 64 -4.07 -15.35 -0.42
C ILE A 64 -4.43 -15.97 -1.78
N ALA A 65 -3.46 -16.26 -2.64
CA ALA A 65 -3.69 -16.88 -3.95
C ALA A 65 -4.34 -18.26 -3.82
N THR A 66 -3.84 -19.10 -2.92
CA THR A 66 -4.41 -20.43 -2.63
C THR A 66 -5.85 -20.33 -2.13
N ARG A 67 -6.15 -19.42 -1.19
CA ARG A 67 -7.53 -19.20 -0.73
C ARG A 67 -8.45 -18.71 -1.84
N ARG A 68 -7.97 -17.82 -2.72
CA ARG A 68 -8.76 -17.33 -3.87
C ARG A 68 -9.11 -18.48 -4.82
N ARG A 69 -8.13 -19.34 -5.15
CA ARG A 69 -8.34 -20.53 -6.00
C ARG A 69 -9.34 -21.51 -5.38
N ALA A 70 -9.16 -21.85 -4.10
CA ALA A 70 -10.07 -22.75 -3.40
C ALA A 70 -11.51 -22.21 -3.37
N ARG A 71 -11.68 -20.90 -3.10
CA ARG A 71 -13.00 -20.25 -3.13
C ARG A 71 -13.64 -20.25 -4.51
N ALA A 72 -12.84 -20.07 -5.56
CA ALA A 72 -13.33 -20.13 -6.94
C ALA A 72 -13.81 -21.55 -7.28
N LEU A 73 -13.05 -22.58 -6.91
CA LEU A 73 -13.42 -23.97 -7.12
C LEU A 73 -14.72 -24.33 -6.39
N VAL A 74 -14.84 -23.99 -5.10
CA VAL A 74 -16.07 -24.24 -4.32
C VAL A 74 -17.27 -23.53 -4.94
N ARG A 75 -17.08 -22.32 -5.47
CA ARG A 75 -18.15 -21.58 -6.18
C ARG A 75 -18.58 -22.31 -7.44
N GLN A 76 -17.62 -22.79 -8.25
CA GLN A 76 -17.91 -23.56 -9.45
C GLN A 76 -18.66 -24.85 -9.12
N MET A 77 -18.20 -25.62 -8.13
CA MET A 77 -18.88 -26.84 -7.66
C MET A 77 -20.32 -26.58 -7.23
N ARG A 78 -20.57 -25.47 -6.51
CA ARG A 78 -21.94 -25.11 -6.11
C ARG A 78 -22.81 -24.74 -7.31
N ALA A 79 -22.25 -24.03 -8.29
CA ALA A 79 -22.95 -23.66 -9.51
C ALA A 79 -23.30 -24.88 -10.37
N THR A 80 -22.38 -25.85 -10.50
CA THR A 80 -22.65 -27.10 -11.24
C THR A 80 -23.75 -27.91 -10.56
N ILE A 81 -23.68 -28.10 -9.24
CA ILE A 81 -24.73 -28.80 -8.48
C ILE A 81 -26.09 -28.10 -8.60
N ALA A 82 -26.11 -26.76 -8.64
CA ALA A 82 -27.34 -26.01 -8.83
C ALA A 82 -27.93 -26.18 -10.23
N ALA A 83 -27.08 -26.24 -11.26
CA ALA A 83 -27.49 -26.42 -12.65
C ALA A 83 -27.94 -27.86 -13.00
N MET A 84 -27.64 -28.84 -12.14
CA MET A 84 -28.10 -30.23 -12.28
C MET A 84 -29.48 -30.48 -11.66
N LYS A 85 -30.07 -29.49 -10.98
CA LYS A 85 -31.46 -29.52 -10.50
C LYS A 85 -32.38 -28.86 -11.51
#